data_AF-Q16GT9-F1
#
_entry.id   AF-Q16GT9-F1
#
_cell.length_a   1.000
_cell.length_b   1.000
_cell.length_c   1.000
_cell.angle_alpha   90.00
_cell.angle_beta   90.00
_cell.angle_gamma   90.00
#
_symmetry.space_group_name_H-M   'P 1'
#
loop_
_entity.id
_entity.type
_entity.pdbx_description
1 polymer ?
#
loop_
_entity_poly.entity_id
_entity_poly.type
_entity_poly.pdbx_seq_one_letter_code
_entity_poly.pdbx_strand_id
1 'polypeptide(L)'
;MHRLAIRSILVGTVFLLTKAAVNEFVTCDFDLGSEVEPSLPTECENVDDSTRAALLQEAESFKVFNAKLSEYEASVGQDTEDEIYKDWEFRAELYGNAELNLCQNTTEVLVEYLDCLIEKRAQMVLEIENKMEHGS
;
A
#
# COMPACT_ATOMS: atom_id res chain seq x y z
N MET A 1 -20.93 -68.53 17.95
CA MET A 1 -22.31 -68.18 17.54
C MET A 1 -22.27 -66.87 16.79
N HIS A 2 -22.98 -66.83 15.66
CA HIS A 2 -23.04 -65.76 14.67
C HIS A 2 -23.50 -64.39 15.21
N ARG A 3 -22.98 -63.29 14.65
CA ARG A 3 -23.66 -62.47 13.61
C ARG A 3 -22.82 -61.25 13.19
N LEU A 4 -22.61 -61.16 11.88
CA LEU A 4 -22.36 -59.91 11.13
C LEU A 4 -23.54 -58.94 11.32
N ALA A 5 -23.25 -57.64 11.37
CA ALA A 5 -24.11 -56.62 10.75
C ALA A 5 -23.27 -55.40 10.35
N ILE A 6 -22.89 -55.36 9.08
CA ILE A 6 -22.48 -54.16 8.35
C ILE A 6 -23.72 -53.26 8.22
N ARG A 7 -23.60 -51.97 8.56
CA ARG A 7 -24.53 -50.95 8.08
C ARG A 7 -23.76 -49.78 7.46
N SER A 8 -24.09 -49.60 6.18
CA SER A 8 -23.58 -48.65 5.21
C SER A 8 -23.76 -47.17 5.56
N ILE A 9 -22.78 -46.39 5.13
CA ILE A 9 -22.86 -45.14 4.36
C ILE A 9 -23.79 -44.03 4.91
N LEU A 10 -23.14 -42.97 5.40
CA LEU A 10 -23.51 -41.60 5.05
C LEU A 10 -22.21 -40.83 4.80
N VAL A 11 -21.71 -40.93 3.56
CA VAL A 11 -20.76 -39.98 2.98
C VAL A 11 -21.55 -38.70 2.75
N GLY A 12 -21.64 -37.89 3.80
CA GLY A 12 -22.17 -36.54 3.76
C GLY A 12 -21.05 -35.56 4.04
N THR A 13 -19.96 -35.64 3.27
CA THR A 13 -18.90 -34.62 3.30
C THR A 13 -19.45 -33.38 2.60
N VAL A 14 -20.24 -32.61 3.36
CA VAL A 14 -20.62 -31.26 2.98
C VAL A 14 -19.33 -30.46 2.88
N PHE A 15 -19.07 -30.02 1.66
CA PHE A 15 -18.29 -28.85 1.31
C PHE A 15 -18.00 -27.92 2.50
N LEU A 16 -16.77 -27.91 2.99
CA LEU A 16 -16.19 -26.72 3.59
C LEU A 16 -14.87 -26.47 2.87
N LEU A 17 -15.04 -25.87 1.69
CA LEU A 17 -14.08 -24.94 1.11
C LEU A 17 -13.67 -23.95 2.19
N THR A 18 -12.57 -24.20 2.88
CA THR A 18 -11.78 -23.10 3.46
C THR A 18 -10.50 -23.04 2.65
N LYS A 19 -10.64 -22.53 1.42
CA LYS A 19 -9.59 -21.70 0.85
C LYS A 19 -9.42 -20.57 1.85
N ALA A 20 -8.45 -20.72 2.75
CA ALA A 20 -7.98 -19.61 3.55
C ALA A 20 -7.71 -18.47 2.58
N ALA A 21 -8.41 -17.36 2.84
CA ALA A 21 -8.41 -16.17 2.02
C ALA A 21 -6.97 -15.88 1.58
N VAL A 22 -6.73 -16.00 0.28
CA VAL A 22 -5.66 -15.21 -0.31
C VAL A 22 -6.07 -13.79 0.04
N ASN A 23 -5.28 -13.12 0.87
CA ASN A 23 -5.30 -11.67 0.95
C ASN A 23 -4.99 -11.19 -0.47
N GLU A 24 -6.00 -11.17 -1.35
CA GLU A 24 -6.01 -10.32 -2.53
C GLU A 24 -5.99 -8.92 -1.95
N PHE A 25 -4.78 -8.43 -1.68
CA PHE A 25 -4.52 -7.02 -1.57
C PHE A 25 -5.00 -6.46 -2.92
N VAL A 26 -6.23 -5.97 -2.94
CA VAL A 26 -6.73 -5.19 -4.06
C VAL A 26 -5.77 -4.01 -4.15
N THR A 27 -4.90 -4.04 -5.16
CA THR A 27 -4.04 -2.93 -5.51
C THR A 27 -4.95 -1.87 -6.11
N CYS A 28 -5.59 -1.09 -5.25
CA CYS A 28 -6.35 0.09 -5.65
C CYS A 28 -5.33 1.11 -6.16
N ASP A 29 -5.17 1.22 -7.46
CA ASP A 29 -4.35 2.26 -8.07
C ASP A 29 -5.20 3.54 -8.18
N PHE A 30 -4.87 4.58 -7.41
CA PHE A 30 -5.69 5.78 -7.30
C PHE A 30 -5.26 6.84 -8.31
N ASP A 31 -6.16 7.20 -9.22
CA ASP A 31 -6.00 8.42 -10.04
C ASP A 31 -6.59 9.62 -9.30
N LEU A 32 -5.76 10.32 -8.52
CA LEU A 32 -6.12 11.57 -7.82
C LEU A 32 -6.11 12.78 -8.77
N GLY A 33 -6.68 12.63 -9.97
CA GLY A 33 -6.84 13.69 -10.96
C GLY A 33 -7.52 14.95 -10.41
N SER A 34 -7.72 15.96 -11.27
CA SER A 34 -8.26 17.29 -10.87
C SER A 34 -9.74 17.30 -10.44
N GLU A 35 -10.31 16.16 -10.07
CA GLU A 35 -11.71 16.03 -9.68
C GLU A 35 -11.90 16.38 -8.20
N VAL A 36 -13.06 16.99 -7.89
CA VAL A 36 -13.39 17.49 -6.54
C VAL A 36 -13.61 16.34 -5.54
N GLU A 37 -13.96 15.16 -6.04
CA GLU A 37 -14.00 13.91 -5.28
C GLU A 37 -13.37 12.81 -6.16
N PRO A 38 -12.14 12.35 -5.86
CA PRO A 38 -11.50 11.28 -6.63
C PRO A 38 -12.34 10.00 -6.54
N SER A 39 -12.66 9.43 -7.70
CA SER A 39 -13.40 8.17 -7.78
C SER A 39 -12.48 6.98 -7.46
N LEU A 40 -12.99 6.03 -6.67
CA LEU A 40 -12.26 4.78 -6.44
C LEU A 40 -12.29 3.95 -7.74
N PRO A 41 -11.23 3.20 -8.06
CA PRO A 41 -11.29 2.18 -9.11
C PRO A 41 -12.44 1.21 -8.88
N THR A 42 -12.96 0.61 -9.95
CA THR A 42 -14.11 -0.30 -9.90
C THR A 42 -13.89 -1.47 -8.92
N GLU A 43 -12.63 -1.89 -8.74
CA GLU A 43 -12.23 -2.93 -7.79
C GLU A 43 -12.43 -2.52 -6.32
N CYS A 44 -12.56 -1.22 -6.05
CA CYS A 44 -12.58 -0.63 -4.71
C CYS A 44 -13.91 0.10 -4.42
N GLU A 45 -14.90 0.07 -5.32
CA GLU A 45 -16.23 0.69 -5.12
C GLU A 45 -16.98 0.13 -3.89
N ASN A 46 -16.72 -1.13 -3.52
CA ASN A 46 -17.44 -1.84 -2.45
C ASN A 46 -16.77 -1.75 -1.07
N VAL A 47 -15.74 -0.93 -0.89
CA VAL A 47 -15.13 -0.72 0.44
C VAL A 47 -16.02 0.17 1.31
N ASP A 48 -16.01 -0.09 2.62
CA ASP A 48 -16.73 0.74 3.58
C ASP A 48 -16.17 2.17 3.62
N ASP A 49 -16.95 3.11 4.15
CA ASP A 49 -16.59 4.54 4.18
C ASP A 49 -15.24 4.80 4.87
N SER A 50 -14.92 4.05 5.93
CA SER A 50 -13.67 4.24 6.68
C SER A 50 -12.46 3.78 5.89
N THR A 51 -12.56 2.62 5.24
CA THR A 51 -11.52 2.10 4.34
C THR A 51 -11.32 3.01 3.12
N ARG A 52 -12.41 3.52 2.53
CA ARG A 52 -12.34 4.51 1.43
C ARG A 52 -11.60 5.77 1.86
N ALA A 53 -11.94 6.33 3.02
CA ALA A 53 -11.29 7.53 3.52
C ALA A 53 -9.78 7.30 3.75
N ALA A 54 -9.40 6.16 4.33
CA ALA A 54 -8.00 5.80 4.56
C ALA A 54 -7.23 5.62 3.25
N LEU A 55 -7.83 4.97 2.25
CA LEU A 55 -7.24 4.80 0.92
C LEU A 55 -6.99 6.14 0.21
N LEU A 56 -7.95 7.06 0.27
CA LEU A 56 -7.79 8.40 -0.30
C LEU A 56 -6.70 9.21 0.41
N GLN A 57 -6.59 9.07 1.74
CA GLN A 57 -5.51 9.69 2.50
C GLN A 57 -4.14 9.11 2.16
N GLU A 58 -4.06 7.78 1.97
CA GLU A 58 -2.81 7.12 1.55
C GLU A 58 -2.38 7.62 0.17
N ALA A 59 -3.30 7.67 -0.79
CA ALA A 59 -3.02 8.19 -2.13
C ALA A 59 -2.54 9.65 -2.10
N GLU A 60 -3.17 10.51 -1.29
CA GLU A 60 -2.75 11.90 -1.15
C GLU A 60 -1.38 12.00 -0.49
N SER A 61 -1.11 11.17 0.53
CA SER A 61 0.21 11.12 1.17
C SER A 61 1.30 10.67 0.18
N PHE A 62 1.00 9.75 -0.73
CA PHE A 62 1.91 9.34 -1.79
C PHE A 62 2.18 10.47 -2.78
N LYS A 63 1.14 11.21 -3.19
CA LYS A 63 1.27 12.37 -4.07
C LYS A 63 2.16 13.45 -3.46
N VAL A 64 1.96 13.79 -2.19
CA VAL A 64 2.81 14.74 -1.45
C VAL A 64 4.26 14.28 -1.41
N PHE A 65 4.49 13.01 -1.04
CA PHE A 65 5.83 12.41 -1.04
C PHE A 65 6.49 12.48 -2.42
N ASN A 66 5.80 12.05 -3.48
CA ASN A 66 6.36 12.02 -4.81
C ASN A 66 6.67 13.42 -5.35
N ALA A 67 5.78 14.40 -5.09
CA ALA A 67 6.02 15.78 -5.44
C ALA A 67 7.27 16.35 -4.73
N LYS A 68 7.43 16.07 -3.44
CA LYS A 68 8.60 16.51 -2.67
C LYS A 68 9.89 15.84 -3.14
N LEU A 69 9.85 14.54 -3.46
CA LEU A 69 11.00 13.82 -4.02
C LEU A 69 11.41 14.40 -5.38
N SER A 70 10.45 14.68 -6.26
CA SER A 70 10.72 15.33 -7.55
C SER A 70 11.27 16.75 -7.40
N GLU A 71 10.80 17.51 -6.41
CA GLU A 71 11.35 18.84 -6.09
C GLU A 71 12.83 18.74 -5.68
N TYR A 72 13.17 17.80 -4.79
CA TYR A 72 14.55 17.51 -4.43
C TYR A 72 15.38 17.16 -5.66
N GLU A 73 14.95 16.19 -6.48
CA GLU A 73 15.72 15.73 -7.63
C GLU A 73 15.96 16.83 -8.66
N ALA A 74 14.93 17.65 -8.94
CA ALA A 74 15.06 18.83 -9.79
C ALA A 74 16.03 19.87 -9.20
N SER A 75 16.05 20.03 -7.87
CA SER A 75 16.95 20.97 -7.20
C SER A 75 18.43 20.60 -7.30
N VAL A 76 18.75 19.33 -7.57
CA VAL A 76 20.13 18.86 -7.81
C VAL A 76 20.68 19.41 -9.14
N GLY A 77 19.81 19.83 -10.07
CA GLY A 77 20.21 20.49 -11.32
C GLY A 77 20.92 19.56 -12.32
N GLN A 78 20.66 18.25 -12.24
CA GLN A 78 21.21 17.23 -13.14
C GLN A 78 20.25 16.82 -14.27
N ASP A 79 19.08 17.46 -14.37
CA ASP A 79 18.16 17.28 -15.49
C ASP A 79 18.82 17.64 -16.83
N THR A 80 18.48 16.90 -17.87
CA THR A 80 18.92 17.15 -19.25
C THR A 80 17.71 17.47 -20.13
N GLU A 81 17.94 17.84 -21.40
CA GLU A 81 16.84 18.07 -22.35
C GLU A 81 15.98 16.82 -22.59
N ASP A 82 16.58 15.63 -22.45
CA ASP A 82 15.95 14.34 -22.79
C ASP A 82 15.59 13.46 -21.58
N GLU A 83 16.10 13.78 -20.38
CA GLU A 83 15.95 12.93 -19.19
C GLU A 83 15.86 13.76 -17.90
N ILE A 84 14.86 13.41 -17.07
CA ILE A 84 14.71 13.90 -15.69
C ILE A 84 15.62 13.06 -14.79
N TYR A 85 16.51 13.73 -14.06
CA TYR A 85 17.40 13.09 -13.11
C TYR A 85 16.61 12.40 -11.99
N LYS A 86 17.09 11.22 -11.60
CA LYS A 86 16.58 10.49 -10.44
C LYS A 86 17.75 10.08 -9.57
N ASP A 87 17.70 10.47 -8.30
CA ASP A 87 18.71 10.10 -7.33
C ASP A 87 18.39 8.70 -6.79
N TRP A 88 18.83 7.68 -7.52
CA TRP A 88 18.55 6.28 -7.17
C TRP A 88 19.17 5.84 -5.86
N GLU A 89 20.31 6.45 -5.47
CA GLU A 89 20.96 6.15 -4.19
C GLU A 89 20.14 6.71 -3.04
N PHE A 90 19.74 7.99 -3.12
CA PHE A 90 18.90 8.59 -2.09
C PHE A 90 17.50 7.96 -2.02
N ARG A 91 16.91 7.58 -3.16
CA ARG A 91 15.66 6.81 -3.18
C ARG A 91 15.83 5.49 -2.42
N ALA A 92 16.91 4.75 -2.66
CA ALA A 92 17.16 3.50 -1.97
C ALA A 92 17.33 3.70 -0.45
N GLU A 93 18.01 4.77 -0.04
CA GLU A 93 18.13 5.18 1.37
C GLU A 93 16.76 5.49 1.99
N LEU A 94 15.96 6.36 1.35
CA LEU A 94 14.61 6.73 1.80
C LEU A 94 13.71 5.50 2.02
N TYR A 95 13.64 4.61 1.03
CA TYR A 95 12.81 3.41 1.13
C TYR A 95 13.38 2.39 2.14
N GLY A 96 14.69 2.33 2.29
CA GLY A 96 15.37 1.49 3.28
C GLY A 96 15.12 1.95 4.72
N ASN A 97 15.22 3.25 4.98
CA ASN A 97 15.04 3.86 6.30
C ASN A 97 13.57 3.93 6.74
N ALA A 98 12.65 4.07 5.79
CA ALA A 98 11.22 4.12 6.09
C ALA A 98 10.70 2.80 6.71
N GLU A 99 11.39 1.67 6.47
CA GLU A 99 11.01 0.34 6.98
C GLU A 99 9.54 0.00 6.66
N LEU A 100 9.06 0.31 5.44
CA LEU A 100 7.66 0.12 5.01
C LEU A 100 7.18 -1.34 5.18
N ASN A 101 8.10 -2.30 5.12
CA ASN A 101 7.82 -3.72 5.37
C ASN A 101 7.29 -3.98 6.79
N LEU A 102 7.57 -3.11 7.76
CA LEU A 102 7.06 -3.25 9.12
C LEU A 102 5.55 -2.98 9.22
N CYS A 103 4.99 -2.17 8.32
CA CYS A 103 3.55 -1.93 8.26
C CYS A 103 2.75 -3.21 7.99
N GLN A 104 3.35 -4.20 7.31
CA GLN A 104 2.70 -5.49 7.04
C GLN A 104 2.70 -6.43 8.25
N ASN A 105 3.65 -6.24 9.19
CA ASN A 105 3.78 -7.11 10.37
C ASN A 105 2.92 -6.64 11.55
N THR A 106 2.34 -5.45 11.46
CA THR A 106 1.62 -4.82 12.57
C THR A 106 0.13 -5.13 12.59
N THR A 107 -0.51 -5.50 11.46
CA THR A 107 -1.96 -5.28 11.33
C THR A 107 -2.70 -6.35 10.52
N GLU A 108 -3.74 -6.94 11.12
CA GLU A 108 -4.74 -7.79 10.43
C GLU A 108 -5.83 -6.95 9.73
N VAL A 109 -5.84 -5.62 9.93
CA VAL A 109 -6.87 -4.69 9.45
C VAL A 109 -6.28 -3.72 8.42
N LEU A 110 -6.92 -3.59 7.26
CA LEU A 110 -6.47 -2.77 6.13
C LEU A 110 -6.30 -1.28 6.49
N VAL A 111 -7.22 -0.71 7.27
CA VAL A 111 -7.13 0.71 7.68
C VAL A 111 -5.85 0.98 8.47
N GLU A 112 -5.52 0.11 9.44
CA GLU A 112 -4.32 0.29 10.26
C GLU A 112 -3.03 0.12 9.43
N TYR A 113 -3.05 -0.74 8.40
CA TYR A 113 -1.97 -0.83 7.41
C TYR A 113 -1.79 0.47 6.62
N LEU A 114 -2.89 1.07 6.15
CA LEU A 114 -2.87 2.33 5.40
C LEU A 114 -2.39 3.50 6.29
N ASP A 115 -2.85 3.56 7.54
CA ASP A 115 -2.39 4.56 8.52
C ASP A 115 -0.88 4.48 8.74
N CYS A 116 -0.34 3.26 8.84
CA CYS A 116 1.12 3.07 8.93
C CYS A 116 1.84 3.58 7.68
N LEU A 117 1.34 3.30 6.47
CA LEU A 117 1.93 3.81 5.23
C LEU A 117 1.94 5.34 5.18
N ILE A 118 0.83 5.98 5.57
CA ILE A 118 0.70 7.44 5.64
C ILE A 118 1.76 8.01 6.59
N GLU A 119 1.91 7.44 7.79
CA GLU A 119 2.90 7.88 8.77
C GLU A 119 4.33 7.77 8.22
N LYS A 120 4.67 6.62 7.63
CA LYS A 120 5.99 6.39 7.05
C LYS A 120 6.30 7.33 5.88
N ARG A 121 5.32 7.61 5.01
CA ARG A 121 5.49 8.60 3.94
C ARG A 121 5.72 10.00 4.47
N ALA A 122 5.04 10.39 5.55
CA ALA A 122 5.30 11.67 6.21
C ALA A 122 6.73 11.75 6.77
N GLN A 123 7.26 10.65 7.34
CA GLN A 123 8.67 10.58 7.77
C GLN A 123 9.63 10.75 6.60
N MET A 124 9.38 10.08 5.47
CA MET A 124 10.20 10.21 4.26
C MET A 124 10.21 11.64 3.71
N VAL A 125 9.06 12.35 3.77
CA VAL A 125 9.00 13.77 3.40
C VAL A 125 9.92 14.62 4.27
N LEU A 126 9.92 14.41 5.58
CA LEU A 126 10.82 15.11 6.51
C LEU A 126 12.30 14.78 6.23
N GLU A 127 12.63 13.53 5.86
CA GLU A 127 13.99 13.16 5.46
C GLU A 127 14.44 13.89 4.18
N ILE A 128 13.55 14.03 3.19
CA ILE A 128 13.81 14.83 1.99
C ILE A 128 14.06 16.30 2.35
N GLU A 129 13.21 16.90 3.18
CA GLU A 129 13.37 18.28 3.63
C GLU A 129 14.70 18.49 4.35
N ASN A 130 15.05 17.59 5.27
CA ASN A 130 16.34 17.61 5.96
C ASN A 130 17.52 17.53 5.00
N LYS A 131 17.44 16.66 3.99
CA LYS A 131 18.48 16.51 2.95
C LYS A 131 18.64 17.79 2.12
N MET A 132 17.54 18.44 1.75
CA MET A 132 17.54 19.70 1.03
C MET A 132 18.14 20.86 1.86
N GLU A 133 17.89 20.90 3.17
CA GLU A 133 18.42 21.96 4.06
C GLU A 133 19.91 21.81 4.37
N HIS A 134 20.40 20.59 4.52
CA HIS A 134 21.76 20.31 5.02
C HIS A 134 22.77 19.95 3.92
N GLY A 135 22.31 19.72 2.69
CA GLY A 135 23.14 19.41 1.53
C GLY A 135 23.72 17.99 1.53
N SER A 136 23.95 17.45 0.31
CA SER A 136 24.68 16.18 0.08
C SER A 136 26.15 16.26 0.44
#